data_AF-A0A0A1H045-F1
#
_entry.id   AF-A0A0A1H045-F1
#
_cell.length_a   1.000
_cell.length_b   1.000
_cell.length_c   1.000
_cell.angle_alpha   90.00
_cell.angle_beta   90.00
_cell.angle_gamma   90.00
#
_symmetry.space_group_name_H-M   'P 1'
#
loop_
_entity.id
_entity.type
_entity.pdbx_description
1 polymer ?
#
loop_
_entity_poly.entity_id
_entity_poly.type
_entity_poly.pdbx_seq_one_letter_code
_entity_poly.pdbx_strand_id
1 'polypeptide(L)'
;MGLNARQIEIVAMATPKRQYYVVHPEGRRLFDLGLSAPELAFVGASGKEDIARIRGLRRALGDAWPAQWLRERGQNQAAQLWESYQ
;
A
#
# COMPACT_ATOMS: atom_id res chain seq x y z
N MET A 1 7.62 -25.80 12.69
CA MET A 1 8.40 -24.55 12.77
C MET A 1 7.44 -23.40 12.49
N GLY A 2 6.82 -22.86 13.54
CA GLY A 2 5.78 -21.84 13.44
C GLY A 2 6.03 -20.73 14.46
N LEU A 3 5.31 -19.62 14.33
CA LEU A 3 5.39 -18.50 15.27
C LEU A 3 5.01 -18.97 16.69
N ASN A 4 5.81 -18.59 17.69
CA ASN A 4 5.49 -18.86 19.08
C ASN A 4 4.38 -17.92 19.60
N ALA A 5 3.79 -18.24 20.76
CA ALA A 5 2.65 -17.50 21.31
C ALA A 5 2.87 -15.97 21.35
N ARG A 6 4.08 -15.53 21.74
CA ARG A 6 4.42 -14.10 21.80
C ARG A 6 4.57 -13.45 20.41
N GLN A 7 5.02 -14.20 19.41
CA GLN A 7 5.08 -13.73 18.02
C GLN A 7 3.68 -13.60 17.41
N ILE A 8 2.77 -14.49 17.78
CA ILE A 8 1.36 -14.40 17.37
C ILE A 8 0.72 -13.14 17.95
N GLU A 9 0.97 -12.81 19.22
CA GLU A 9 0.47 -11.57 19.83
C GLU A 9 1.02 -10.31 19.15
N ILE A 10 2.32 -10.30 18.81
CA ILE A 10 2.94 -9.16 18.11
C ILE A 10 2.30 -8.95 16.73
N VAL A 11 2.06 -10.02 15.98
CA VAL A 11 1.38 -9.94 14.68
C VAL A 11 -0.09 -9.55 14.83
N ALA A 12 -0.76 -10.03 15.89
CA ALA A 12 -2.16 -9.71 16.17
C ALA A 12 -2.37 -8.23 16.55
N MET A 13 -1.40 -7.61 17.22
CA MET A 13 -1.42 -6.19 17.59
C MET A 13 -0.84 -5.27 16.49
N ALA A 14 -0.26 -5.83 15.44
CA ALA A 14 0.33 -5.05 14.35
C ALA A 14 -0.77 -4.43 13.47
N THR A 15 -0.52 -3.21 12.99
CA THR A 15 -1.41 -2.59 12.00
C THR A 15 -1.30 -3.35 10.67
N PRO A 16 -2.38 -3.97 10.18
CA PRO A 16 -2.36 -4.73 8.94
C PRO A 16 -1.85 -3.87 7.77
N LYS A 17 -1.03 -4.46 6.89
CA LYS A 17 -0.46 -3.82 5.69
C LYS A 17 0.42 -2.60 5.96
N ARG A 18 0.90 -2.43 7.20
CA ARG A 18 1.72 -1.29 7.58
C ARG A 18 2.94 -1.72 8.40
N GLN A 19 2.71 -2.59 9.38
CA GLN A 19 3.77 -3.14 10.20
C GLN A 19 4.08 -4.57 9.78
N TYR A 20 5.33 -4.80 9.36
CA TYR A 20 5.79 -6.09 8.87
C TYR A 20 6.75 -6.69 9.89
N TYR A 21 6.53 -7.97 10.23
CA TYR A 21 7.34 -8.71 11.19
C TYR A 21 8.23 -9.71 10.45
N VAL A 22 9.54 -9.55 10.56
CA VAL A 22 10.52 -10.46 9.96
C VAL A 22 11.28 -11.22 11.04
N VAL A 23 11.39 -12.53 10.83
CA VAL A 23 12.14 -13.45 11.69
C VAL A 23 13.37 -13.94 10.91
N HIS A 24 14.56 -13.65 11.43
CA HIS A 24 15.84 -14.17 10.94
C HIS A 24 16.50 -14.99 12.06
N PRO A 25 17.34 -16.01 11.77
CA PRO A 25 18.06 -16.78 12.79
C PRO A 25 18.88 -15.92 13.76
N GLU A 26 19.38 -14.76 13.33
CA GLU A 26 20.20 -13.84 14.15
C GLU A 26 19.40 -12.73 14.85
N GLY A 27 18.08 -12.63 14.64
CA GLY A 27 17.28 -11.57 15.26
C GLY A 27 15.88 -11.39 14.70
N ARG A 28 15.08 -10.57 15.37
CA ARG A 28 13.68 -10.29 15.00
C ARG A 28 13.45 -8.79 15.01
N ARG A 29 12.88 -8.24 13.94
CA ARG A 29 12.55 -6.81 13.85
C ARG A 29 11.13 -6.62 13.34
N LEU A 30 10.40 -5.76 14.03
CA LEU A 30 9.20 -5.12 13.51
C LEU A 30 9.65 -3.83 12.83
N PHE A 31 9.29 -3.64 11.57
CA PHE A 31 9.54 -2.38 10.88
C PHE A 31 8.29 -1.94 10.14
N ASP A 32 8.11 -0.62 10.12
CA ASP A 32 7.13 0.05 9.28
C ASP A 32 7.83 0.34 7.94
N LEU A 33 7.19 0.02 6.82
CA LEU A 33 7.79 0.30 5.51
C LEU A 33 7.86 1.81 5.21
N GLY A 34 7.28 2.67 6.05
CA GLY A 34 7.21 4.12 5.84
C GLY A 34 6.22 4.50 4.73
N LEU A 35 5.40 3.55 4.28
CA LEU A 35 4.48 3.76 3.15
C LEU A 35 3.31 4.61 3.61
N SER A 36 3.26 5.82 3.09
CA SER A 36 2.17 6.76 3.28
C SER A 36 0.90 6.24 2.61
N ALA A 37 -0.25 6.72 3.06
CA ALA A 37 -1.56 6.33 2.51
C ALA A 37 -1.67 6.38 0.96
N PRO A 38 -1.06 7.35 0.23
CA PRO A 38 -1.00 7.29 -1.24
C PRO A 38 -0.14 6.16 -1.80
N GLU A 39 0.97 5.79 -1.16
CA GLU A 39 1.82 4.69 -1.62
C GLU A 39 1.09 3.35 -1.46
N LEU A 40 0.39 3.17 -0.33
CA LEU A 40 -0.48 2.02 -0.09
C LEU A 40 -1.64 1.92 -1.10
N ALA A 41 -2.11 3.04 -1.65
CA ALA A 41 -3.13 3.05 -2.69
C ALA A 41 -2.64 2.40 -3.99
N PHE A 42 -1.32 2.34 -4.23
CA PHE A 42 -0.74 1.64 -5.38
C PHE A 42 -0.23 0.25 -5.01
N VAL A 43 0.59 0.11 -3.96
CA VAL A 43 1.17 -1.20 -3.61
C VAL A 43 0.16 -2.16 -3.02
N GLY A 44 -0.92 -1.65 -2.43
CA GLY A 44 -2.03 -2.46 -1.89
C GLY A 44 -3.07 -2.84 -2.94
N ALA A 45 -2.95 -2.35 -4.17
CA ALA A 45 -3.91 -2.51 -5.26
C ALA A 45 -3.50 -3.66 -6.22
N SER A 46 -3.28 -4.84 -5.64
CA SER A 46 -2.87 -6.04 -6.39
C SER A 46 -4.04 -6.95 -6.79
N GLY A 47 -5.28 -6.57 -6.48
CA GLY A 47 -6.48 -7.31 -6.86
C GLY A 47 -6.72 -7.28 -8.37
N LYS A 48 -7.38 -8.33 -8.91
CA LYS A 48 -7.76 -8.38 -10.34
C LYS A 48 -8.65 -7.18 -10.73
N GLU A 49 -9.55 -6.78 -9.85
CA GLU A 49 -10.44 -5.62 -10.04
C GLU A 49 -9.66 -4.31 -10.03
N ASP A 50 -8.74 -4.14 -9.08
CA ASP A 50 -7.88 -2.95 -9.01
C ASP A 50 -7.04 -2.80 -10.30
N ILE A 51 -6.41 -3.90 -10.76
CA ILE A 51 -5.62 -3.91 -11.99
C ILE A 51 -6.50 -3.58 -13.21
N ALA A 52 -7.72 -4.12 -13.28
CA ALA A 52 -8.66 -3.82 -14.34
C ALA A 52 -9.06 -2.34 -14.32
N ARG A 53 -9.31 -1.78 -13.14
CA ARG A 53 -9.66 -0.36 -12.97
C ARG A 53 -8.51 0.55 -13.38
N ILE A 54 -7.30 0.28 -12.92
CA ILE A 54 -6.09 1.02 -13.31
C ILE A 54 -5.88 1.00 -14.83
N ARG A 55 -6.04 -0.17 -15.47
CA ARG A 55 -5.98 -0.27 -16.94
C ARG A 55 -7.09 0.48 -17.66
N GLY A 56 -8.28 0.58 -17.07
CA GLY A 56 -9.38 1.38 -17.57
C GLY A 56 -9.06 2.87 -17.50
N LEU A 57 -8.61 3.34 -16.34
CA LEU A 57 -8.21 4.73 -16.12
C LEU A 57 -7.06 5.13 -17.04
N ARG A 58 -6.04 4.29 -17.19
CA ARG A 58 -4.91 4.55 -18.12
C ARG A 58 -5.36 4.69 -19.57
N ARG A 59 -6.35 3.90 -20.00
CA ARG A 59 -6.92 4.00 -21.36
C ARG A 59 -7.77 5.25 -21.56
N ALA A 60 -8.48 5.70 -20.51
CA ALA A 60 -9.37 6.86 -20.60
C ALA A 60 -8.65 8.20 -20.44
N LEU A 61 -7.64 8.26 -19.57
CA LEU A 61 -7.06 9.51 -19.08
C LEU A 61 -5.59 9.71 -19.47
N GLY A 62 -4.94 8.73 -20.11
CA GLY A 62 -3.50 8.81 -20.40
C GLY A 62 -2.71 9.06 -19.11
N ASP A 63 -1.73 9.94 -19.12
CA ASP A 63 -0.84 10.24 -17.97
C ASP A 63 -1.54 10.83 -16.74
N ALA A 64 -2.78 11.31 -16.86
CA ALA A 64 -3.57 11.81 -15.72
C ALA A 64 -4.22 10.70 -14.88
N TRP A 65 -4.12 9.43 -15.31
CA TRP A 65 -4.72 8.29 -14.62
C TRP A 65 -4.30 8.12 -13.14
N PRO A 66 -3.04 8.39 -12.72
CA PRO A 66 -2.62 8.18 -11.33
C PRO A 66 -3.29 9.17 -10.37
N ALA A 67 -3.49 10.42 -10.78
CA ALA A 67 -4.22 11.41 -10.00
C ALA A 67 -5.67 10.97 -9.79
N GLN A 68 -6.33 10.48 -10.85
CA GLN A 68 -7.70 9.99 -10.74
C GLN A 68 -7.81 8.73 -9.87
N TRP A 69 -6.85 7.80 -9.99
CA TRP A 69 -6.76 6.63 -9.13
C TRP A 69 -6.62 7.01 -7.65
N LEU A 70 -5.76 7.99 -7.34
CA LEU A 70 -5.59 8.51 -5.98
C LEU A 70 -6.89 9.13 -5.44
N ARG A 71 -7.64 9.88 -6.26
CA ARG A 71 -8.97 10.40 -5.88
C ARG A 71 -9.98 9.29 -5.59
N GLU A 72 -10.02 8.24 -6.41
CA GLU A 72 -10.89 7.07 -6.17
C GLU A 72 -10.56 6.34 -4.86
N ARG A 73 -9.30 6.43 -4.41
CA ARG A 73 -8.83 5.88 -3.13
C ARG A 73 -8.92 6.88 -1.96
N GLY A 74 -9.54 8.03 -2.17
CA GLY A 74 -9.72 9.09 -1.16
C GLY A 74 -8.47 9.93 -0.89
N GLN A 75 -7.40 9.77 -1.67
CA GLN A 75 -6.12 10.45 -1.52
C GLN A 75 -6.07 11.75 -2.33
N ASN A 76 -7.04 12.63 -2.10
CA ASN A 76 -7.23 13.87 -2.88
C ASN A 76 -6.01 14.81 -2.84
N GLN A 77 -5.35 14.92 -1.68
CA GLN A 77 -4.14 15.75 -1.54
C GLN A 77 -2.97 15.20 -2.35
N ALA A 78 -2.79 13.88 -2.37
CA ALA A 78 -1.76 13.24 -3.18
C ALA A 78 -2.07 13.34 -4.68
N ALA A 79 -3.34 13.32 -5.06
CA ALA A 79 -3.76 13.55 -6.44
C ALA A 79 -3.40 14.97 -6.91
N GLN A 80 -3.69 15.98 -6.09
CA GLN A 80 -3.31 17.37 -6.38
C GLN A 80 -1.79 17.54 -6.49
N LEU A 81 -1.05 16.88 -5.61
CA LEU A 81 0.41 16.89 -5.67
C LEU A 81 0.92 16.24 -6.97
N TRP A 82 0.34 15.11 -7.39
CA TRP A 82 0.67 14.46 -8.66
C TRP A 82 0.46 15.39 -9.86
N GLU A 83 -0.67 16.10 -9.89
CA GLU A 83 -0.98 17.07 -10.95
C GLU A 83 -0.02 18.26 -10.98
N SER A 84 0.61 18.61 -9.84
CA SER A 84 1.62 19.68 -9.79
C SER A 84 2.99 19.30 -10.37
N TYR A 85 3.24 18.00 -10.58
CA TYR A 85 4.47 17.47 -11.16
C TYR A 85 4.36 17.12 -12.65
N GLN A 86 3.15 17.17 -13.22
CA GLN A 86 2.88 16.97 -14.66
C GLN A 86 3.10 18.25 -15.46
#